data_AF-A0A7C2SKI9-F1
#
_entry.id   AF-A0A7C2SKI9-F1
#
_cell.length_a   1.000
_cell.length_b   1.000
_cell.length_c   1.000
_cell.angle_alpha   90.00
_cell.angle_beta   90.00
_cell.angle_gamma   90.00
#
_symmetry.space_group_name_H-M   'P 1'
#
loop_
_entity.id
_entity.type
_entity.pdbx_description
1 polymer ?
#
loop_
_entity_poly.entity_id
_entity_poly.type
_entity_poly.pdbx_seq_one_letter_code
_entity_poly.pdbx_strand_id
1 'polypeptide(L)'
;MTAAAAHRPARPARAGAILALGATALAALVYWGLGPRPKGRAWWEPKGSLARALAETSLAPVVEETVVALLVFGLAAAALAAAVFATTRSAFARFAAVSSVVATLLFVFYALEASFVWSFFRWRWSASLALLALALGAAATAPLLAAAWLRLGWVARVATYLPLFLLVLAFERNVTGTDPSLRFAISPWPFVQIFGLEVGAALLGALVLGVGLGLFALARAGAAAGAAHWALGALVAAALPAGALLLAAERELLPVPAGARAALLLAAASAAVFAVAATAWLRGRTDERARRALAWSVGGALVLAPIALGQVLARLDYTETRNVRAQRIIDALERHRERAAAYPDKLSELVAAGDLEQVPSPRIGFPGFSEQAFVYQNFGDSYLLEFSAPRWIQCAYNPPYDEYEGEEPEDAEDVSDDGAGAAGEGAWSCPSKPPELW
;
A
#
# COMPACT_ATOMS: atom_id res chain seq x y z
N MET A 1 -5.65 -27.78 -48.76
CA MET A 1 -6.91 -27.37 -48.10
C MET A 1 -6.59 -26.28 -47.09
N THR A 2 -6.71 -25.01 -47.49
CA THR A 2 -6.51 -23.82 -46.66
C THR A 2 -7.75 -23.58 -45.82
N ALA A 3 -7.67 -23.86 -44.52
CA ALA A 3 -8.74 -23.55 -43.58
C ALA A 3 -8.95 -22.03 -43.54
N ALA A 4 -10.12 -21.60 -44.03
CA ALA A 4 -10.57 -20.21 -43.96
C ALA A 4 -10.50 -19.76 -42.49
N ALA A 5 -9.62 -18.81 -42.20
CA ALA A 5 -9.52 -18.18 -40.89
C ALA A 5 -10.83 -17.44 -40.64
N ALA A 6 -11.73 -18.04 -39.86
CA ALA A 6 -12.98 -17.44 -39.44
C ALA A 6 -12.69 -16.04 -38.87
N HIS A 7 -13.09 -15.02 -39.64
CA HIS A 7 -12.94 -13.62 -39.30
C HIS A 7 -13.83 -13.37 -38.09
N ARG A 8 -13.27 -13.46 -36.88
CA ARG A 8 -13.99 -13.09 -35.66
C ARG A 8 -14.33 -11.60 -35.80
N PRO A 9 -15.62 -11.21 -35.79
CA PRO A 9 -15.99 -9.81 -35.93
C PRO A 9 -15.26 -8.98 -34.87
N ALA A 10 -14.66 -7.87 -35.31
CA ALA A 10 -14.00 -6.95 -34.41
C ALA A 10 -15.02 -6.51 -33.36
N ARG A 11 -14.80 -6.89 -32.09
CA ARG A 11 -15.66 -6.42 -31.00
C ARG A 11 -15.61 -4.89 -30.98
N PRO A 12 -16.75 -4.19 -30.93
CA PRO A 12 -16.77 -2.74 -31.05
C PRO A 12 -16.07 -2.12 -29.83
N ALA A 13 -14.87 -1.58 -30.03
CA ALA A 13 -14.07 -0.96 -28.98
C ALA A 13 -14.80 0.15 -28.22
N ARG A 14 -15.76 0.82 -28.90
CA ARG A 14 -16.61 1.88 -28.34
C ARG A 14 -17.54 1.38 -27.23
N ALA A 15 -18.14 0.19 -27.38
CA ALA A 15 -19.10 -0.33 -26.41
C ALA A 15 -18.44 -0.57 -25.04
N GLY A 16 -17.25 -1.18 -25.01
CA GLY A 16 -16.53 -1.41 -23.76
C GLY A 16 -15.98 -0.13 -23.13
N ALA A 17 -15.66 0.91 -23.92
CA ALA A 17 -15.29 2.21 -23.37
C ALA A 17 -16.48 2.89 -22.70
N ILE A 18 -17.66 2.87 -23.32
CA ILE A 18 -18.90 3.40 -22.75
C ILE A 18 -19.25 2.67 -21.44
N LEU A 19 -19.13 1.34 -21.40
CA LEU A 19 -19.39 0.56 -20.19
C LEU A 19 -18.38 0.86 -19.07
N ALA A 20 -17.10 1.06 -19.39
CA ALA A 20 -16.09 1.44 -18.41
C ALA A 20 -16.35 2.85 -17.85
N LEU A 21 -16.77 3.80 -18.71
CA LEU A 21 -17.25 5.11 -18.29
C LEU A 21 -18.50 4.99 -17.41
N GLY A 22 -19.42 4.08 -17.74
CA GLY A 22 -20.60 3.78 -16.90
C GLY A 22 -20.21 3.27 -15.52
N ALA A 23 -19.23 2.37 -15.41
CA ALA A 23 -18.71 1.90 -14.12
C ALA A 23 -18.06 3.05 -13.31
N THR A 24 -17.31 3.92 -13.98
CA THR A 24 -16.69 5.09 -13.35
C THR A 24 -17.76 6.10 -12.90
N ALA A 25 -18.79 6.31 -13.71
CA ALA A 25 -19.91 7.16 -13.38
C ALA A 25 -20.71 6.62 -12.19
N LEU A 26 -20.88 5.29 -12.08
CA LEU A 26 -21.49 4.66 -10.90
C LEU A 26 -20.65 4.91 -9.65
N ALA A 27 -19.33 4.69 -9.70
CA ALA A 27 -18.44 4.98 -8.57
C ALA A 27 -18.51 6.47 -8.16
N ALA A 28 -18.55 7.37 -9.14
CA ALA A 28 -18.75 8.79 -8.89
C ALA A 28 -20.14 9.08 -8.27
N LEU A 29 -21.21 8.48 -8.77
CA LEU A 29 -22.55 8.64 -8.20
C LEU A 29 -22.62 8.18 -6.74
N VAL A 30 -21.96 7.06 -6.40
CA VAL A 30 -21.84 6.57 -5.03
C VAL A 30 -21.05 7.55 -4.17
N TYR A 31 -19.89 8.01 -4.64
CA TYR A 31 -19.08 9.04 -3.97
C TYR A 31 -19.89 10.30 -3.67
N TRP A 32 -20.54 10.86 -4.69
CA TRP A 32 -21.32 12.09 -4.61
C TRP A 32 -22.60 11.93 -3.81
N GLY A 33 -23.25 10.77 -3.95
CA GLY A 33 -24.59 10.48 -3.47
C GLY A 33 -24.64 10.00 -2.03
N LEU A 34 -23.67 9.17 -1.61
CA LEU A 34 -23.61 8.62 -0.25
C LEU A 34 -22.63 9.36 0.65
N GLY A 35 -21.57 9.94 0.11
CA GLY A 35 -20.54 10.57 0.93
C GLY A 35 -21.10 11.69 1.83
N PRO A 36 -20.54 11.85 3.04
CA PRO A 36 -21.08 12.76 4.05
C PRO A 36 -20.97 14.21 3.58
N ARG A 37 -22.01 15.01 3.77
CA ARG A 37 -22.02 16.41 3.32
C ARG A 37 -21.06 17.25 4.18
N PRO A 38 -19.91 17.69 3.67
CA PRO A 38 -19.08 18.62 4.41
C PRO A 38 -19.77 19.99 4.44
N LYS A 39 -19.35 20.84 5.39
CA LYS A 39 -19.87 22.21 5.53
C LYS A 39 -19.53 23.12 4.33
N GLY A 40 -18.69 22.66 3.40
CA GLY A 40 -18.26 23.40 2.21
C GLY A 40 -19.22 23.29 1.01
N ARG A 41 -19.00 24.15 0.01
CA ARG A 41 -19.73 24.15 -1.28
C ARG A 41 -18.86 23.73 -2.46
N ALA A 42 -17.71 23.11 -2.20
CA ALA A 42 -16.77 22.78 -3.26
C ALA A 42 -17.35 21.71 -4.20
N TRP A 43 -17.16 21.89 -5.51
CA TRP A 43 -17.72 20.98 -6.51
C TRP A 43 -17.08 19.60 -6.51
N TRP A 44 -16.01 19.36 -5.74
CA TRP A 44 -15.36 18.05 -5.56
C TRP A 44 -15.72 17.35 -4.24
N GLU A 45 -16.47 18.00 -3.34
CA GLU A 45 -16.88 17.46 -2.04
C GLU A 45 -18.22 16.72 -2.10
N PRO A 46 -18.37 15.52 -1.50
CA PRO A 46 -19.60 14.74 -1.61
C PRO A 46 -20.85 15.45 -1.03
N LYS A 47 -22.04 15.12 -1.55
CA LYS A 47 -23.28 15.89 -1.29
C LYS A 47 -24.34 15.14 -0.47
N GLY A 48 -24.18 13.83 -0.27
CA GLY A 48 -25.17 13.00 0.42
C GLY A 48 -26.56 13.07 -0.22
N SER A 49 -26.66 13.33 -1.54
CA SER A 49 -27.95 13.54 -2.20
C SER A 49 -28.76 12.25 -2.35
N LEU A 50 -28.08 11.13 -2.60
CA LEU A 50 -28.71 9.82 -2.75
C LEU A 50 -29.16 9.29 -1.39
N ALA A 51 -28.30 9.40 -0.36
CA ALA A 51 -28.66 9.02 1.01
C ALA A 51 -29.94 9.73 1.47
N ARG A 52 -30.04 11.05 1.27
CA ARG A 52 -31.25 11.82 1.62
C ARG A 52 -32.48 11.43 0.80
N ALA A 53 -32.31 11.22 -0.50
CA ALA A 53 -33.43 10.87 -1.37
C ALA A 53 -34.03 9.50 -1.02
N LEU A 54 -33.20 8.57 -0.51
CA LEU A 54 -33.63 7.20 -0.19
C LEU A 54 -34.07 7.03 1.27
N ALA A 55 -33.57 7.85 2.21
CA ALA A 55 -33.86 7.74 3.64
C ALA A 55 -35.36 7.81 3.98
N GLU A 56 -36.15 8.57 3.22
CA GLU A 56 -37.60 8.71 3.46
C GLU A 56 -38.45 7.74 2.61
N THR A 57 -37.83 6.74 2.00
CA THR A 57 -38.50 5.79 1.09
C THR A 57 -38.41 4.36 1.58
N SER A 58 -39.14 3.44 0.95
CA SER A 58 -38.99 1.99 1.21
C SER A 58 -37.60 1.43 0.87
N LEU A 59 -36.75 2.22 0.21
CA LEU A 59 -35.36 1.87 -0.12
C LEU A 59 -34.35 2.41 0.90
N ALA A 60 -34.80 2.94 2.05
CA ALA A 60 -33.93 3.38 3.15
C ALA A 60 -32.86 2.33 3.54
N PRO A 61 -33.14 1.00 3.59
CA PRO A 61 -32.12 0.01 3.91
C PRO A 61 -30.89 0.03 2.99
N VAL A 62 -31.02 0.50 1.74
CA VAL A 62 -29.90 0.61 0.78
C VAL A 62 -28.86 1.66 1.20
N VAL A 63 -29.23 2.59 2.08
CA VAL A 63 -28.36 3.68 2.56
C VAL A 63 -28.19 3.70 4.07
N GLU A 64 -28.87 2.81 4.79
CA GLU A 64 -28.75 2.63 6.25
C GLU A 64 -27.98 1.36 6.61
N GLU A 65 -28.12 0.28 5.83
CA GLU A 65 -27.43 -0.97 6.08
C GLU A 65 -26.24 -1.16 5.14
N THR A 66 -25.02 -1.12 5.70
CA THR A 66 -23.78 -1.22 4.93
C THR A 66 -23.71 -2.48 4.07
N VAL A 67 -24.16 -3.64 4.59
CA VAL A 67 -24.16 -4.90 3.84
C VAL A 67 -25.09 -4.82 2.62
N VAL A 68 -26.29 -4.26 2.79
CA VAL A 68 -27.26 -4.09 1.69
C VAL A 68 -26.70 -3.12 0.65
N ALA A 69 -26.15 -1.99 1.09
CA ALA A 69 -25.51 -1.01 0.21
C ALA A 69 -24.36 -1.62 -0.61
N LEU A 70 -23.47 -2.38 0.05
CA LEU A 70 -22.34 -3.07 -0.59
C LEU A 70 -22.83 -4.08 -1.63
N LEU A 71 -23.88 -4.84 -1.34
CA LEU A 71 -24.47 -5.77 -2.29
C LEU A 71 -25.07 -5.03 -3.49
N VAL A 72 -25.91 -4.02 -3.27
CA VAL A 72 -26.61 -3.29 -4.34
C VAL A 72 -25.62 -2.58 -5.27
N PHE A 73 -24.76 -1.73 -4.71
CA PHE A 73 -23.82 -0.94 -5.52
C PHE A 73 -22.64 -1.78 -6.03
N GLY A 74 -22.16 -2.74 -5.21
CA GLY A 74 -21.08 -3.64 -5.59
C GLY A 74 -21.46 -4.59 -6.71
N LEU A 75 -22.65 -5.21 -6.66
CA LEU A 75 -23.13 -6.08 -7.74
C LEU A 75 -23.36 -5.30 -9.03
N ALA A 76 -23.91 -4.09 -8.95
CA ALA A 76 -24.07 -3.22 -10.12
C ALA A 76 -22.71 -2.88 -10.77
N ALA A 77 -21.71 -2.50 -9.96
CA ALA A 77 -20.36 -2.24 -10.45
C ALA A 77 -19.70 -3.49 -11.04
N ALA A 78 -19.86 -4.65 -10.39
CA ALA A 78 -19.33 -5.93 -10.86
C ALA A 78 -19.98 -6.36 -12.19
N ALA A 79 -21.29 -6.16 -12.35
CA ALA A 79 -22.01 -6.44 -13.59
C ALA A 79 -21.51 -5.56 -14.75
N LEU A 80 -21.28 -4.26 -14.51
CA LEU A 80 -20.68 -3.36 -15.48
C LEU A 80 -19.25 -3.81 -15.84
N ALA A 81 -18.44 -4.20 -14.85
CA ALA A 81 -17.10 -4.73 -15.11
C ALA A 81 -17.15 -6.02 -15.95
N ALA A 82 -18.02 -6.96 -15.63
CA ALA A 82 -18.22 -8.18 -16.41
C ALA A 82 -18.62 -7.85 -17.86
N ALA A 83 -19.51 -6.89 -18.06
CA ALA A 83 -19.91 -6.40 -19.38
C ALA A 83 -18.72 -5.77 -20.15
N VAL A 84 -17.85 -5.01 -19.49
CA VAL A 84 -16.59 -4.50 -20.10
C VAL A 84 -15.71 -5.67 -20.55
N PHE A 85 -15.50 -6.69 -19.71
CA PHE A 85 -14.69 -7.86 -20.08
C PHE A 85 -15.29 -8.64 -21.26
N ALA A 86 -16.61 -8.73 -21.34
CA ALA A 86 -17.33 -9.37 -22.44
C ALA A 86 -17.21 -8.59 -23.76
N THR A 87 -17.25 -7.26 -23.70
CA THR A 87 -17.39 -6.39 -24.88
C THR A 87 -16.08 -5.83 -25.43
N THR A 88 -15.01 -5.71 -24.62
CA THR A 88 -13.73 -5.14 -25.09
C THR A 88 -12.51 -5.99 -24.75
N ARG A 89 -11.44 -5.78 -25.53
CA ARG A 89 -10.08 -6.30 -25.29
C ARG A 89 -9.11 -5.23 -24.77
N SER A 90 -9.58 -3.99 -24.60
CA SER A 90 -8.74 -2.90 -24.07
C SER A 90 -8.34 -3.21 -22.63
N ALA A 91 -7.03 -3.27 -22.37
CA ALA A 91 -6.49 -3.48 -21.03
C ALA A 91 -6.86 -2.29 -20.12
N PHE A 92 -6.80 -1.07 -20.65
CA PHE A 92 -7.13 0.14 -19.90
C PHE A 92 -8.60 0.20 -19.48
N ALA A 93 -9.53 -0.16 -20.38
CA ALA A 93 -10.96 -0.18 -20.03
C ALA A 93 -11.27 -1.20 -18.93
N ARG A 94 -10.62 -2.37 -18.98
CA ARG A 94 -10.77 -3.41 -17.96
C ARG A 94 -10.16 -3.00 -16.62
N PHE A 95 -8.98 -2.36 -16.66
CA PHE A 95 -8.34 -1.76 -15.49
C PHE A 95 -9.26 -0.71 -14.83
N ALA A 96 -9.80 0.23 -15.63
CA ALA A 96 -10.71 1.26 -15.14
C ALA A 96 -11.98 0.66 -14.52
N ALA A 97 -12.54 -0.39 -15.14
CA ALA A 97 -13.71 -1.07 -14.61
C ALA A 97 -13.44 -1.78 -13.28
N VAL A 98 -12.33 -2.52 -13.15
CA VAL A 98 -11.94 -3.16 -11.89
C VAL A 98 -11.67 -2.12 -10.79
N SER A 99 -10.95 -1.04 -11.13
CA SER A 99 -10.70 0.06 -10.19
C SER A 99 -12.01 0.71 -9.74
N SER A 100 -13.00 0.84 -10.64
CA SER A 100 -14.31 1.40 -10.31
C SER A 100 -15.11 0.50 -9.36
N VAL A 101 -15.00 -0.83 -9.49
CA VAL A 101 -15.60 -1.78 -8.54
C VAL A 101 -15.00 -1.57 -7.15
N VAL A 102 -13.67 -1.56 -7.04
CA VAL A 102 -12.98 -1.36 -5.76
C VAL A 102 -13.34 0.01 -5.16
N ALA A 103 -13.30 1.07 -5.97
CA ALA A 103 -13.68 2.41 -5.52
C ALA A 103 -15.13 2.47 -5.02
N THR A 104 -16.06 1.80 -5.71
CA THR A 104 -17.47 1.75 -5.31
C THR A 104 -17.61 1.11 -3.93
N LEU A 105 -16.98 -0.05 -3.71
CA LEU A 105 -17.03 -0.74 -2.42
C LEU A 105 -16.43 0.10 -1.29
N LEU A 106 -15.28 0.73 -1.53
CA LEU A 106 -14.64 1.62 -0.55
C LEU A 106 -15.52 2.83 -0.23
N PHE A 107 -16.07 3.51 -1.25
CA PHE A 107 -16.92 4.67 -1.03
C PHE A 107 -18.20 4.32 -0.28
N VAL A 108 -18.82 3.18 -0.57
CA VAL A 108 -19.98 2.71 0.21
C VAL A 108 -19.59 2.48 1.67
N PHE A 109 -18.55 1.67 1.90
CA PHE A 109 -18.13 1.31 3.25
C PHE A 109 -17.79 2.55 4.08
N TYR A 110 -16.93 3.43 3.56
CA TYR A 110 -16.51 4.63 4.30
C TYR A 110 -17.57 5.73 4.36
N ALA A 111 -18.57 5.74 3.48
CA ALA A 111 -19.70 6.65 3.62
C ALA A 111 -20.61 6.27 4.79
N LEU A 112 -20.81 4.97 5.04
CA LEU A 112 -21.77 4.46 6.01
C LEU A 112 -21.13 4.15 7.37
N GLU A 113 -19.99 3.45 7.40
CA GLU A 113 -19.35 2.99 8.66
C GLU A 113 -18.40 4.01 9.27
N ALA A 114 -17.78 4.85 8.44
CA ALA A 114 -16.63 5.68 8.86
C ALA A 114 -16.70 7.11 8.29
N SER A 115 -17.90 7.68 8.28
CA SER A 115 -18.18 9.03 7.76
C SER A 115 -17.37 10.14 8.47
N PHE A 116 -16.96 9.91 9.72
CA PHE A 116 -16.11 10.83 10.48
C PHE A 116 -14.72 10.99 9.84
N VAL A 117 -14.11 9.91 9.32
CA VAL A 117 -12.79 9.92 8.68
C VAL A 117 -12.81 10.85 7.46
N TRP A 118 -13.88 10.73 6.69
CA TRP A 118 -14.11 11.56 5.51
C TRP A 118 -14.30 13.03 5.89
N SER A 119 -15.03 13.30 6.96
CA SER A 119 -15.24 14.66 7.47
C SER A 119 -13.96 15.30 8.00
N PHE A 120 -13.10 14.49 8.63
CA PHE A 120 -11.82 14.91 9.20
C PHE A 120 -10.79 15.24 8.11
N PHE A 121 -10.57 14.33 7.16
CA PHE A 121 -9.55 14.47 6.11
C PHE A 121 -10.06 15.14 4.82
N ARG A 122 -11.38 15.36 4.70
CA ARG A 122 -12.05 16.01 3.55
C ARG A 122 -11.63 15.35 2.22
N TRP A 123 -11.29 16.17 1.23
CA TRP A 123 -10.90 15.72 -0.11
C TRP A 123 -9.68 14.79 -0.12
N ARG A 124 -8.80 14.86 0.90
CA ARG A 124 -7.61 14.00 0.99
C ARG A 124 -8.02 12.54 1.24
N TRP A 125 -9.09 12.30 1.99
CA TRP A 125 -9.64 10.95 2.16
C TRP A 125 -10.17 10.40 0.84
N SER A 126 -10.93 11.22 0.12
CA SER A 126 -11.47 10.88 -1.20
C SER A 126 -10.37 10.51 -2.20
N ALA A 127 -9.28 11.31 -2.22
CA ALA A 127 -8.11 11.03 -3.04
C ALA A 127 -7.42 9.72 -2.60
N SER A 128 -7.30 9.47 -1.30
CA SER A 128 -6.68 8.24 -0.76
C SER A 128 -7.47 6.99 -1.15
N LEU A 129 -8.81 7.01 -1.03
CA LEU A 129 -9.66 5.89 -1.45
C LEU A 129 -9.57 5.64 -2.96
N ALA A 130 -9.55 6.70 -3.77
CA ALA A 130 -9.41 6.58 -5.22
C ALA A 130 -8.03 6.02 -5.62
N LEU A 131 -6.95 6.49 -5.01
CA LEU A 131 -5.60 5.98 -5.25
C LEU A 131 -5.44 4.52 -4.81
N LEU A 132 -6.01 4.15 -3.67
CA LEU A 132 -6.05 2.76 -3.23
C LEU A 132 -6.78 1.88 -4.24
N ALA A 133 -7.96 2.32 -4.72
CA ALA A 133 -8.70 1.59 -5.74
C ALA A 133 -7.92 1.42 -7.04
N LEU A 134 -7.18 2.45 -7.47
CA LEU A 134 -6.31 2.39 -8.64
C LEU A 134 -5.13 1.42 -8.43
N ALA A 135 -4.50 1.43 -7.26
CA ALA A 135 -3.42 0.50 -6.93
C ALA A 135 -3.89 -0.96 -6.99
N LEU A 136 -5.01 -1.27 -6.32
CA LEU A 136 -5.59 -2.62 -6.33
C LEU A 136 -6.08 -3.03 -7.71
N GLY A 137 -6.73 -2.11 -8.44
CA GLY A 137 -7.18 -2.36 -9.80
C GLY A 137 -6.02 -2.62 -10.76
N ALA A 138 -4.91 -1.89 -10.62
CA ALA A 138 -3.71 -2.08 -11.43
C ALA A 138 -3.06 -3.44 -11.13
N ALA A 139 -2.94 -3.81 -9.85
CA ALA A 139 -2.39 -5.11 -9.45
C ALA A 139 -3.26 -6.28 -9.91
N ALA A 140 -4.59 -6.20 -9.72
CA ALA A 140 -5.54 -7.23 -10.15
C ALA A 140 -5.59 -7.40 -11.68
N THR A 141 -5.31 -6.33 -12.43
CA THR A 141 -5.27 -6.36 -13.90
C THR A 141 -3.86 -6.35 -14.49
N ALA A 142 -2.83 -6.55 -13.65
CA ALA A 142 -1.43 -6.49 -14.06
C ALA A 142 -1.08 -7.40 -15.25
N PRO A 143 -1.60 -8.65 -15.37
CA PRO A 143 -1.34 -9.46 -16.56
C PRO A 143 -1.85 -8.84 -17.86
N LEU A 144 -3.00 -8.16 -17.81
CA LEU A 144 -3.60 -7.52 -18.99
C LEU A 144 -2.82 -6.27 -19.39
N LEU A 145 -2.42 -5.47 -18.39
CA LEU A 145 -1.61 -4.28 -18.58
C LEU A 145 -0.22 -4.66 -19.11
N ALA A 146 0.42 -5.68 -18.54
CA ALA A 146 1.70 -6.21 -18.99
C ALA A 146 1.61 -6.76 -20.43
N ALA A 147 0.55 -7.49 -20.79
CA ALA A 147 0.35 -7.95 -22.17
C ALA A 147 0.19 -6.78 -23.16
N ALA A 148 -0.41 -5.66 -22.74
CA ALA A 148 -0.47 -4.45 -23.56
C ALA A 148 0.90 -3.75 -23.65
N TRP A 149 1.58 -3.61 -22.52
CA TRP A 149 2.89 -2.99 -22.39
C TRP A 149 4.00 -3.73 -23.17
N LEU A 150 4.00 -5.06 -23.13
CA LEU A 150 4.91 -5.92 -23.89
C LEU A 150 4.73 -5.81 -25.42
N ARG A 151 3.64 -5.19 -25.91
CA ARG A 151 3.47 -4.90 -27.35
C ARG A 151 4.07 -3.55 -27.76
N LEU A 152 4.42 -2.70 -26.80
CA LEU A 152 5.06 -1.42 -27.05
C LEU A 152 6.56 -1.63 -27.36
N GLY A 153 7.16 -0.69 -28.09
CA GLY A 153 8.62 -0.60 -28.23
C GLY A 153 9.28 -0.21 -26.91
N TRP A 154 10.59 -0.50 -26.74
CA TRP A 154 11.29 -0.33 -25.48
C TRP A 154 11.23 1.11 -24.92
N VAL A 155 11.32 2.13 -25.79
CA VAL A 155 11.21 3.54 -25.38
C VAL A 155 9.85 3.83 -24.76
N ALA A 156 8.77 3.40 -25.42
CA ALA A 156 7.42 3.59 -24.92
C ALA A 156 7.15 2.78 -23.64
N ARG A 157 7.80 1.62 -23.48
CA ARG A 157 7.75 0.84 -22.25
C ARG A 157 8.36 1.58 -21.07
N VAL A 158 9.55 2.16 -21.26
CA VAL A 158 10.21 2.97 -20.24
C VAL A 158 9.39 4.22 -19.94
N ALA A 159 8.96 4.96 -20.96
CA ALA A 159 8.20 6.19 -20.80
C ALA A 159 6.86 6.00 -20.07
N THR A 160 6.22 4.83 -20.20
CA THR A 160 4.94 4.55 -19.53
C THR A 160 5.10 3.96 -18.12
N TYR A 161 6.16 3.19 -17.86
CA TYR A 161 6.34 2.52 -16.57
C TYR A 161 7.23 3.30 -15.60
N LEU A 162 8.28 3.98 -16.08
CA LEU A 162 9.21 4.71 -15.21
C LEU A 162 8.51 5.75 -14.32
N PRO A 163 7.54 6.56 -14.80
CA PRO A 163 6.83 7.48 -13.93
C PRO A 163 6.04 6.77 -12.81
N LEU A 164 5.43 5.63 -13.12
CA LEU A 164 4.70 4.83 -12.12
C LEU A 164 5.66 4.20 -11.10
N PHE A 165 6.79 3.69 -11.57
CA PHE A 165 7.84 3.13 -10.72
C PHE A 165 8.37 4.17 -9.74
N LEU A 166 8.71 5.38 -10.23
CA LEU A 166 9.18 6.48 -9.39
C LEU A 166 8.10 6.99 -8.43
N LEU A 167 6.83 7.00 -8.86
CA LEU A 167 5.72 7.39 -8.00
C LEU A 167 5.54 6.42 -6.83
N VAL A 168 5.56 5.11 -7.08
CA VAL A 168 5.47 4.09 -6.02
C VAL A 168 6.68 4.21 -5.08
N LEU A 169 7.89 4.36 -5.61
CA LEU A 169 9.07 4.60 -4.77
C LEU A 169 8.93 5.86 -3.92
N ALA A 170 8.38 6.94 -4.46
CA ALA A 170 8.15 8.16 -3.70
C ALA A 170 7.11 7.96 -2.58
N PHE A 171 6.04 7.19 -2.82
CA PHE A 171 5.06 6.86 -1.78
C PHE A 171 5.65 5.99 -0.67
N GLU A 172 6.48 5.01 -1.02
CA GLU A 172 7.09 4.09 -0.04
C GLU A 172 8.16 4.78 0.82
N ARG A 173 8.93 5.69 0.21
CA ARG A 173 10.14 6.25 0.83
C ARG A 173 9.91 7.57 1.58
N ASN A 174 8.92 8.38 1.18
CA ASN A 174 8.65 9.67 1.82
C ASN A 174 7.78 9.52 3.08
N VAL A 175 7.81 10.53 3.94
CA VAL A 175 6.89 10.66 5.06
C VAL A 175 5.48 10.91 4.51
N THR A 176 4.58 9.98 4.75
CA THR A 176 3.18 10.06 4.32
C THR A 176 2.24 10.34 5.49
N GLY A 177 2.63 9.98 6.72
CA GLY A 177 1.76 10.00 7.90
C GLY A 177 1.66 11.30 8.64
N THR A 178 2.60 12.23 8.45
CA THR A 178 2.56 13.55 9.08
C THR A 178 2.44 14.68 8.06
N ASP A 179 1.62 15.67 8.39
CA ASP A 179 1.45 16.90 7.60
C ASP A 179 1.22 18.08 8.55
N PRO A 180 2.20 18.97 8.75
CA PRO A 180 2.10 20.08 9.70
C PRO A 180 0.99 21.08 9.32
N SER A 181 0.44 21.02 8.10
CA SER A 181 -0.71 21.83 7.68
C SER A 181 -2.06 21.29 8.18
N LEU A 182 -2.09 20.11 8.80
CA LEU A 182 -3.30 19.44 9.30
C LEU A 182 -3.48 19.59 10.82
N ARG A 183 -4.73 19.48 11.29
CA ARG A 183 -5.18 19.87 12.64
C ARG A 183 -4.59 19.07 13.81
N PHE A 184 -3.86 18.00 13.52
CA PHE A 184 -3.18 17.16 14.50
C PHE A 184 -1.83 16.66 13.96
N ALA A 185 -1.31 17.32 12.93
CA ALA A 185 -0.18 16.83 12.13
C ALA A 185 -0.35 15.41 11.57
N ILE A 186 -1.56 14.84 11.52
CA ILE A 186 -1.85 13.49 11.00
C ILE A 186 -2.40 13.57 9.58
N SER A 187 -1.90 12.71 8.70
CA SER A 187 -2.26 12.61 7.28
C SER A 187 -2.92 11.26 6.93
N PRO A 188 -3.86 11.22 5.94
CA PRO A 188 -4.50 9.99 5.49
C PRO A 188 -3.67 9.21 4.45
N TRP A 189 -2.61 9.81 3.89
CA TRP A 189 -1.85 9.22 2.80
C TRP A 189 -1.23 7.84 3.09
N PRO A 190 -0.87 7.47 4.34
CA PRO A 190 -0.36 6.12 4.60
C PRO A 190 -1.40 5.04 4.34
N PHE A 191 -2.70 5.39 4.30
CA PHE A 191 -3.73 4.45 3.89
C PHE A 191 -3.47 3.90 2.48
N VAL A 192 -2.99 4.75 1.56
CA VAL A 192 -2.60 4.35 0.20
C VAL A 192 -1.34 3.49 0.23
N GLN A 193 -0.33 3.91 0.99
CA GLN A 193 0.93 3.19 1.12
C GLN A 193 0.70 1.79 1.71
N ILE A 194 0.18 1.70 2.93
CA ILE A 194 0.03 0.47 3.69
C ILE A 194 -1.00 -0.46 3.04
N PHE A 195 -2.26 -0.03 2.92
CA PHE A 195 -3.31 -0.93 2.47
C PHE A 195 -3.36 -1.08 0.95
N GLY A 196 -3.05 0.00 0.22
CA GLY A 196 -3.05 -0.01 -1.25
C GLY A 196 -1.83 -0.70 -1.83
N LEU A 197 -0.62 -0.30 -1.42
CA LEU A 197 0.64 -0.80 -1.99
C LEU A 197 1.18 -2.01 -1.22
N GLU A 198 1.55 -1.83 0.04
CA GLU A 198 2.31 -2.82 0.83
C GLU A 198 1.50 -4.09 1.13
N VAL A 199 0.20 -3.98 1.37
CA VAL A 199 -0.68 -5.12 1.61
C VAL A 199 -1.36 -5.54 0.32
N GLY A 200 -2.29 -4.74 -0.20
CA GLY A 200 -3.17 -5.20 -1.27
C GLY A 200 -2.45 -5.43 -2.60
N ALA A 201 -1.73 -4.44 -3.12
CA ALA A 201 -1.02 -4.59 -4.40
C ALA A 201 0.13 -5.60 -4.32
N ALA A 202 0.87 -5.65 -3.21
CA ALA A 202 1.93 -6.65 -3.03
C ALA A 202 1.38 -8.08 -2.99
N LEU A 203 0.31 -8.36 -2.23
CA LEU A 203 -0.33 -9.67 -2.19
C LEU A 203 -0.86 -10.09 -3.58
N LEU A 204 -1.54 -9.19 -4.28
CA LEU A 204 -2.03 -9.44 -5.63
C LEU A 204 -0.87 -9.64 -6.61
N GLY A 205 0.19 -8.85 -6.51
CA GLY A 205 1.41 -8.96 -7.32
C GLY A 205 2.12 -10.31 -7.12
N ALA A 206 2.25 -10.76 -5.87
CA ALA A 206 2.81 -12.06 -5.51
C ALA A 206 1.97 -13.22 -6.05
N LEU A 207 0.65 -13.15 -5.90
CA LEU A 207 -0.28 -14.12 -6.47
C LEU A 207 -0.13 -14.17 -8.00
N VAL A 208 -0.15 -13.02 -8.67
CA VAL A 208 -0.02 -12.92 -10.12
C VAL A 208 1.33 -13.48 -10.60
N LEU A 209 2.42 -13.16 -9.91
CA LEU A 209 3.75 -13.68 -10.22
C LEU A 209 3.81 -15.20 -10.05
N GLY A 210 3.32 -15.72 -8.92
CA GLY A 210 3.26 -17.15 -8.63
C GLY A 210 2.47 -17.91 -9.69
N VAL A 211 1.26 -17.44 -10.01
CA VAL A 211 0.43 -18.02 -11.08
C VAL A 211 1.16 -17.98 -12.43
N GLY A 212 1.81 -16.87 -12.77
CA GLY A 212 2.59 -16.75 -14.01
C GLY A 212 3.73 -17.76 -14.11
N LEU A 213 4.48 -17.95 -13.02
CA LEU A 213 5.57 -18.92 -12.95
C LEU A 213 5.07 -20.37 -12.99
N GLY A 214 3.94 -20.66 -12.32
CA GLY A 214 3.27 -21.96 -12.44
C GLY A 214 2.84 -22.26 -13.88
N LEU A 215 2.24 -21.27 -14.57
CA LEU A 215 1.88 -21.39 -15.99
C LEU A 215 3.10 -21.56 -16.89
N PHE A 216 4.21 -20.92 -16.55
CA PHE A 216 5.48 -21.06 -17.28
C PHE A 216 6.06 -22.48 -17.14
N ALA A 217 6.02 -23.06 -15.94
CA ALA A 217 6.40 -24.46 -15.71
C ALA A 217 5.55 -25.41 -16.56
N LEU A 218 4.24 -25.19 -16.60
CA LEU A 218 3.31 -25.96 -17.43
C LEU A 218 3.58 -25.79 -18.93
N ALA A 219 3.97 -24.58 -19.36
CA ALA A 219 4.31 -24.31 -20.75
C ALA A 219 5.58 -24.99 -21.22
N ARG A 220 6.59 -25.14 -20.36
CA ARG A 220 7.80 -25.91 -20.71
C ARG A 220 7.52 -27.40 -20.90
N ALA A 221 6.52 -27.95 -20.21
CA ALA A 221 6.13 -29.36 -20.33
C ALA A 221 5.42 -29.68 -21.67
N GLY A 222 4.88 -28.66 -22.35
CA GLY A 222 4.29 -28.79 -23.68
C GLY A 222 3.11 -29.79 -23.73
N ALA A 223 3.09 -30.63 -24.76
CA ALA A 223 2.04 -31.65 -24.96
C ALA A 223 2.15 -32.83 -23.98
N ALA A 224 3.29 -33.00 -23.31
CA ALA A 224 3.53 -34.05 -22.32
C ALA A 224 3.13 -33.63 -20.89
N ALA A 225 2.40 -32.52 -20.74
CA ALA A 225 1.94 -32.02 -19.46
C ALA A 225 0.88 -32.96 -18.83
N GLY A 226 1.35 -34.02 -18.18
CA GLY A 226 0.52 -34.90 -17.32
C GLY A 226 0.20 -34.27 -15.97
N ALA A 227 -0.51 -35.02 -15.12
CA ALA A 227 -0.94 -34.58 -13.78
C ALA A 227 0.22 -34.06 -12.90
N ALA A 228 1.42 -34.63 -13.05
CA ALA A 228 2.61 -34.19 -12.33
C ALA A 228 3.01 -32.74 -12.63
N HIS A 229 2.90 -32.29 -13.89
CA HIS A 229 3.23 -30.91 -14.27
C HIS A 229 2.17 -29.90 -13.80
N TRP A 230 0.91 -30.36 -13.72
CA TRP A 230 -0.17 -29.59 -13.11
C TRP A 230 0.04 -29.41 -11.61
N ALA A 231 0.38 -30.50 -10.90
CA ALA A 231 0.70 -30.45 -9.49
C ALA A 231 1.91 -29.54 -9.21
N LEU A 232 2.97 -29.66 -10.03
CA LEU A 232 4.15 -28.79 -9.92
C LEU A 232 3.80 -27.32 -10.17
N GLY A 233 3.02 -27.02 -11.21
CA GLY A 233 2.59 -25.65 -11.51
C GLY A 233 1.73 -25.06 -10.39
N ALA A 234 0.81 -25.85 -9.81
CA ALA A 234 0.00 -25.45 -8.67
C ALA A 234 0.85 -25.22 -7.42
N LEU A 235 1.82 -26.11 -7.17
CA LEU A 235 2.76 -25.97 -6.06
C LEU A 235 3.59 -24.69 -6.19
N VAL A 236 4.14 -24.40 -7.37
CA VAL A 236 4.88 -23.14 -7.63
C VAL A 236 3.98 -21.92 -7.44
N ALA A 237 2.75 -21.98 -7.97
CA ALA A 237 1.79 -20.89 -7.85
C ALA A 237 1.38 -20.62 -6.40
N ALA A 238 1.32 -21.65 -5.55
CA ALA A 238 0.95 -21.54 -4.14
C ALA A 238 2.15 -21.19 -3.23
N ALA A 239 3.28 -21.87 -3.42
CA ALA A 239 4.45 -21.79 -2.55
C ALA A 239 5.16 -20.45 -2.65
N LEU A 240 5.24 -19.84 -3.83
CA LEU A 240 5.92 -18.56 -4.00
C LEU A 240 5.24 -17.40 -3.26
N PRO A 241 3.94 -17.13 -3.44
CA PRO A 241 3.29 -16.05 -2.70
C PRO A 241 3.20 -16.33 -1.20
N ALA A 242 2.96 -17.58 -0.79
CA ALA A 242 2.94 -17.96 0.62
C ALA A 242 4.33 -17.83 1.28
N GLY A 243 5.38 -18.32 0.61
CA GLY A 243 6.75 -18.18 1.07
C GLY A 243 7.23 -16.74 1.10
N ALA A 244 6.86 -15.93 0.10
CA ALA A 244 7.14 -14.50 0.11
C ALA A 244 6.44 -13.78 1.28
N LEU A 245 5.19 -14.15 1.59
CA LEU A 245 4.46 -13.60 2.73
C LEU A 245 5.13 -13.99 4.06
N LEU A 246 5.47 -15.27 4.24
CA LEU A 246 6.12 -15.75 5.46
C LEU A 246 7.50 -15.12 5.63
N LEU A 247 8.31 -15.06 4.57
CA LEU A 247 9.61 -14.40 4.60
C LEU A 247 9.47 -12.90 4.89
N ALA A 248 8.46 -12.24 4.33
CA ALA A 248 8.20 -10.84 4.62
C ALA A 248 7.76 -10.65 6.08
N ALA A 249 6.95 -11.56 6.63
CA ALA A 249 6.56 -11.55 8.04
C ALA A 249 7.76 -11.76 8.97
N GLU A 250 8.58 -12.81 8.73
CA GLU A 250 9.80 -13.09 9.50
C GLU A 250 10.82 -11.95 9.47
N ARG A 251 10.85 -11.18 8.37
CA ARG A 251 11.72 -10.02 8.21
C ARG A 251 11.05 -8.72 8.63
N GLU A 252 9.87 -8.78 9.24
CA GLU A 252 9.04 -7.65 9.71
C GLU A 252 8.76 -6.62 8.59
N LEU A 253 8.79 -7.07 7.32
CA LEU A 253 8.59 -6.24 6.11
C LEU A 253 7.13 -5.86 5.94
N LEU A 254 6.22 -6.66 6.49
CA LEU A 254 4.80 -6.42 6.42
C LEU A 254 4.40 -5.38 7.47
N PRO A 255 3.53 -4.44 7.12
CA PRO A 255 2.94 -3.52 8.09
C PRO A 255 1.93 -4.21 9.00
N VAL A 256 1.59 -5.49 8.76
CA VAL A 256 0.61 -6.27 9.52
C VAL A 256 1.17 -7.64 9.86
N PRO A 257 0.85 -8.19 11.05
CA PRO A 257 1.24 -9.55 11.40
C PRO A 257 0.58 -10.54 10.44
N ALA A 258 1.39 -11.31 9.72
CA ALA A 258 0.93 -12.34 8.81
C ALA A 258 1.46 -13.71 9.26
N GLY A 259 0.58 -14.52 9.83
CA GLY A 259 0.92 -15.87 10.25
C GLY A 259 0.67 -16.94 9.19
N ALA A 260 0.92 -18.19 9.56
CA ALA A 260 0.68 -19.36 8.72
C ALA A 260 -0.73 -19.41 8.11
N ARG A 261 -1.76 -18.93 8.82
CA ARG A 261 -3.14 -18.87 8.31
C ARG A 261 -3.27 -17.96 7.09
N ALA A 262 -2.67 -16.77 7.11
CA ALA A 262 -2.70 -15.85 5.98
C ALA A 262 -1.94 -16.44 4.78
N ALA A 263 -0.79 -17.08 5.04
CA ALA A 263 -0.02 -17.76 4.01
C ALA A 263 -0.79 -18.92 3.37
N LEU A 264 -1.51 -19.73 4.16
CA LEU A 264 -2.36 -20.81 3.67
C LEU A 264 -3.54 -20.29 2.82
N LEU A 265 -4.19 -19.22 3.25
CA LEU A 265 -5.28 -18.60 2.47
C LEU A 265 -4.76 -18.04 1.14
N LEU A 266 -3.60 -17.39 1.15
CA LEU A 266 -2.96 -16.88 -0.07
C LEU A 266 -2.51 -18.01 -1.00
N ALA A 267 -1.95 -19.09 -0.45
CA ALA A 267 -1.60 -20.30 -1.18
C ALA A 267 -2.83 -20.92 -1.87
N ALA A 268 -3.91 -21.10 -1.12
CA ALA A 268 -5.16 -21.65 -1.62
C ALA A 268 -5.78 -20.77 -2.72
N ALA A 269 -5.83 -19.46 -2.51
CA ALA A 269 -6.30 -18.50 -3.51
C ALA A 269 -5.45 -18.55 -4.79
N SER A 270 -4.12 -18.59 -4.64
CA SER A 270 -3.19 -18.64 -5.77
C SER A 270 -3.31 -19.95 -6.55
N ALA A 271 -3.46 -21.08 -5.86
CA ALA A 271 -3.72 -22.38 -6.49
C ALA A 271 -5.06 -22.41 -7.25
N ALA A 272 -6.11 -21.83 -6.67
CA ALA A 272 -7.42 -21.72 -7.32
C ALA A 272 -7.35 -20.86 -8.58
N VAL A 273 -6.73 -19.68 -8.51
CA VAL A 273 -6.52 -18.79 -9.66
C VAL A 273 -5.67 -19.48 -10.73
N PHE A 274 -4.61 -20.19 -10.32
CA PHE A 274 -3.81 -21.00 -11.22
C PHE A 274 -4.65 -22.07 -11.93
N ALA A 275 -5.48 -22.83 -11.21
CA ALA A 275 -6.32 -23.87 -11.81
C ALA A 275 -7.28 -23.28 -12.87
N VAL A 276 -7.91 -22.13 -12.57
CA VAL A 276 -8.77 -21.41 -13.53
C VAL A 276 -7.96 -20.91 -14.73
N ALA A 277 -6.78 -20.32 -14.50
CA ALA A 277 -5.93 -19.82 -15.57
C ALA A 277 -5.39 -20.96 -16.47
N ALA A 278 -4.99 -22.08 -15.87
CA ALA A 278 -4.45 -23.24 -16.54
C ALA A 278 -5.53 -24.02 -17.33
N THR A 279 -6.77 -24.08 -16.84
CA THR A 279 -7.88 -24.67 -17.62
C THR A 279 -8.22 -23.82 -18.85
N ALA A 280 -8.20 -22.49 -18.72
CA ALA A 280 -8.32 -21.58 -19.86
C ALA A 280 -7.11 -21.63 -20.82
N TRP A 281 -5.95 -22.08 -20.33
CA TRP A 281 -4.70 -22.23 -21.07
C TRP A 281 -4.70 -23.47 -21.98
N LEU A 282 -5.30 -24.59 -21.57
CA LEU A 282 -5.42 -25.82 -22.38
C LEU A 282 -6.11 -25.59 -23.73
N ARG A 283 -7.01 -24.60 -23.81
CA ARG A 283 -7.78 -24.27 -25.03
C ARG A 283 -6.99 -23.45 -26.07
N GLY A 284 -5.77 -22.99 -25.77
CA GLY A 284 -4.97 -22.11 -26.63
C GLY A 284 -3.88 -22.82 -27.43
N ARG A 285 -3.34 -22.16 -28.47
CA ARG A 285 -2.13 -22.61 -29.20
C ARG A 285 -0.86 -22.41 -28.34
N THR A 286 0.19 -23.19 -28.61
CA THR A 286 1.48 -23.16 -27.88
C THR A 286 2.10 -21.77 -27.77
N ASP A 287 2.11 -20.97 -28.84
CA ASP A 287 2.68 -19.62 -28.80
C ASP A 287 1.87 -18.65 -27.95
N GLU A 288 0.54 -18.82 -27.90
CA GLU A 288 -0.32 -18.01 -27.03
C GLU A 288 -0.14 -18.36 -25.56
N ARG A 289 0.16 -19.63 -25.27
CA ARG A 289 0.40 -20.15 -23.92
C ARG A 289 1.63 -19.52 -23.27
N ALA A 290 2.75 -19.49 -23.99
CA ALA A 290 4.00 -18.88 -23.52
C ALA A 290 3.85 -17.36 -23.30
N ARG A 291 3.17 -16.67 -24.24
CA ARG A 291 2.90 -15.22 -24.11
C ARG A 291 2.02 -14.88 -22.91
N ARG A 292 1.03 -15.72 -22.59
CA ARG A 292 0.19 -15.53 -21.40
C ARG A 292 1.01 -15.72 -20.13
N ALA A 293 1.77 -16.81 -20.01
CA ALA A 293 2.64 -17.04 -18.86
C ALA A 293 3.60 -15.85 -18.64
N LEU A 294 4.24 -15.38 -19.71
CA LEU A 294 5.11 -14.20 -19.67
C LEU A 294 4.37 -12.95 -19.18
N ALA A 295 3.16 -12.67 -19.69
CA ALA A 295 2.39 -11.50 -19.29
C ALA A 295 1.99 -11.55 -17.79
N TRP A 296 1.66 -12.72 -17.26
CA TRP A 296 1.40 -12.89 -15.83
C TRP A 296 2.65 -12.66 -15.00
N SER A 297 3.76 -13.33 -15.32
CA SER A 297 5.02 -13.17 -14.57
C SER A 297 5.55 -11.74 -14.62
N VAL A 298 5.57 -11.12 -15.81
CA VAL A 298 6.00 -9.72 -15.97
C VAL A 298 5.03 -8.78 -15.25
N GLY A 299 3.72 -9.02 -15.33
CA GLY A 299 2.73 -8.21 -14.61
C GLY A 299 2.95 -8.21 -13.10
N GLY A 300 3.13 -9.40 -12.50
CA GLY A 300 3.42 -9.51 -11.07
C GLY A 300 4.74 -8.86 -10.68
N ALA A 301 5.79 -9.07 -11.47
CA ALA A 301 7.10 -8.45 -11.25
C ALA A 301 7.06 -6.92 -11.32
N LEU A 302 6.33 -6.35 -12.30
CA LEU A 302 6.17 -4.90 -12.45
C LEU A 302 5.39 -4.26 -11.29
N VAL A 303 4.55 -5.02 -10.58
CA VAL A 303 3.87 -4.55 -9.36
C VAL A 303 4.83 -4.64 -8.17
N LEU A 304 5.48 -5.79 -7.97
CA LEU A 304 6.27 -6.06 -6.79
C LEU A 304 7.60 -5.29 -6.72
N ALA A 305 8.29 -5.15 -7.86
CA ALA A 305 9.64 -4.55 -7.89
C ALA A 305 9.72 -3.15 -7.26
N PRO A 306 8.87 -2.16 -7.63
CA PRO A 306 8.93 -0.84 -7.01
C PRO A 306 8.53 -0.85 -5.53
N ILE A 307 7.57 -1.68 -5.13
CA ILE A 307 7.14 -1.77 -3.72
C ILE A 307 8.28 -2.32 -2.86
N ALA A 308 8.85 -3.47 -3.25
CA ALA A 308 9.94 -4.10 -2.52
C ALA A 308 11.18 -3.21 -2.45
N LEU A 309 11.56 -2.56 -3.57
CA LEU A 309 12.67 -1.62 -3.57
C LEU A 309 12.38 -0.40 -2.68
N GLY A 310 11.16 0.14 -2.73
CA GLY A 310 10.72 1.25 -1.89
C GLY A 310 10.83 0.93 -0.41
N GLN A 311 10.34 -0.24 0.01
CA GLN A 311 10.43 -0.71 1.39
C GLN A 311 11.88 -0.90 1.86
N VAL A 312 12.75 -1.47 1.03
CA VAL A 312 14.18 -1.61 1.36
C VAL A 312 14.83 -0.24 1.54
N LEU A 313 14.58 0.70 0.63
CA LEU A 313 15.14 2.05 0.73
C LEU A 313 14.58 2.82 1.94
N ALA A 314 13.28 2.70 2.22
CA ALA A 314 12.64 3.30 3.39
C ALA A 314 13.27 2.82 4.71
N ARG A 315 13.61 1.53 4.79
CA ARG A 315 14.33 0.95 5.93
C ARG A 315 15.75 1.48 6.08
N LEU A 316 16.49 1.56 4.98
CA LEU A 316 17.85 2.11 5.00
C LEU A 316 17.84 3.58 5.45
N ASP A 317 16.92 4.38 4.92
CA ASP A 317 16.69 5.77 5.31
C ASP A 317 16.35 5.90 6.81
N TYR A 318 15.47 5.03 7.30
CA TYR A 318 15.09 4.96 8.71
C TYR A 318 16.29 4.63 9.62
N THR A 319 17.01 3.55 9.32
CA THR A 319 18.18 3.11 10.10
C THR A 319 19.28 4.16 10.11
N GLU A 320 19.58 4.77 8.97
CA GLU A 320 20.55 5.88 8.88
C GLU A 320 20.10 7.09 9.72
N THR A 321 18.81 7.44 9.68
CA THR A 321 18.28 8.57 10.45
C THR A 321 18.35 8.32 11.95
N ARG A 322 17.87 7.16 12.41
CA ARG A 322 17.82 6.79 13.83
C ARG A 322 19.20 6.52 14.41
N ASN A 323 19.98 5.65 13.79
CA ASN A 323 21.18 5.09 14.40
C ASN A 323 22.46 5.89 14.09
N VAL A 324 22.44 6.75 13.06
CA VAL A 324 23.63 7.53 12.66
C VAL A 324 23.39 9.01 12.90
N ARG A 325 22.29 9.57 12.37
CA ARG A 325 22.08 11.03 12.40
C ARG A 325 21.56 11.52 13.74
N ALA A 326 20.56 10.85 14.31
CA ALA A 326 20.06 11.21 15.63
C ALA A 326 21.14 10.93 16.70
N GLN A 327 21.89 9.83 16.58
CA GLN A 327 22.99 9.54 17.50
C GLN A 327 24.02 10.67 17.56
N ARG A 328 24.40 11.25 16.41
CA ARG A 328 25.30 12.43 16.41
C ARG A 328 24.76 13.62 17.20
N ILE A 329 23.45 13.82 17.20
CA ILE A 329 22.80 14.88 17.99
C ILE A 329 22.81 14.49 19.47
N ILE A 330 22.46 13.24 19.80
CA ILE A 330 22.47 12.70 21.16
C ILE A 330 23.86 12.84 21.78
N ASP A 331 24.90 12.35 21.11
CA ASP A 331 26.29 12.45 21.59
C ASP A 331 26.73 13.93 21.78
N ALA A 332 26.24 14.84 20.94
CA ALA A 332 26.54 16.27 21.05
C ALA A 332 25.79 16.92 22.23
N LEU A 333 24.55 16.51 22.50
CA LEU A 333 23.77 16.96 23.65
C LEU A 333 24.43 16.52 24.96
N GLU A 334 24.91 15.27 25.03
CA GLU A 334 25.63 14.74 26.19
C GLU A 334 26.93 15.52 26.44
N ARG A 335 27.78 15.71 25.41
CA ARG A 335 28.99 16.54 25.52
C ARG A 335 28.70 17.97 25.95
N HIS A 336 27.59 18.54 25.47
CA HIS A 336 27.19 19.88 25.86
C HIS A 336 26.80 19.93 27.34
N ARG A 337 25.99 18.97 27.78
CA ARG A 337 25.56 18.83 29.18
C ARG A 337 26.75 18.69 30.13
N GLU A 338 27.73 17.85 29.80
CA GLU A 338 28.94 17.67 30.62
C GLU A 338 29.71 18.98 30.81
N ARG A 339 29.71 19.87 29.81
CA ARG A 339 30.43 21.16 29.87
C ARG A 339 29.63 22.28 30.53
N ALA A 340 28.33 22.35 30.25
CA ALA A 340 27.45 23.45 30.65
C ALA A 340 26.57 23.13 31.87
N ALA A 341 26.62 21.89 32.36
CA ALA A 341 25.75 21.32 33.38
C ALA A 341 24.23 21.34 33.04
N ALA A 342 23.88 21.62 31.78
CA ALA A 342 22.50 21.65 31.30
C ALA A 342 22.43 21.35 29.80
N TYR A 343 21.28 20.86 29.32
CA TYR A 343 21.01 20.74 27.88
C TYR A 343 20.68 22.12 27.27
N PRO A 344 21.03 22.36 25.99
CA PRO A 344 20.72 23.62 25.32
C PRO A 344 19.23 23.77 25.05
N ASP A 345 18.74 25.00 24.91
CA ASP A 345 17.34 25.27 24.57
C ASP A 345 17.03 24.95 23.11
N LYS A 346 18.05 25.04 22.24
CA LYS A 346 17.92 24.79 20.80
C LYS A 346 19.13 24.04 20.25
N LEU A 347 18.89 23.15 19.28
CA LEU A 347 19.97 22.42 18.59
C LEU A 347 20.98 23.32 17.88
N SER A 348 20.61 24.55 17.49
CA SER A 348 21.55 25.52 16.90
C SER A 348 22.65 25.97 17.86
N GLU A 349 22.43 25.86 19.18
CA GLU A 349 23.43 26.21 20.20
C GLU A 349 24.57 25.19 20.24
N LEU A 350 24.31 23.92 19.90
CA LEU A 350 25.36 22.91 19.71
C LEU A 350 26.31 23.30 18.57
N VAL A 351 25.78 23.95 17.52
CA VAL A 351 26.61 24.46 16.42
C VAL A 351 27.40 25.68 16.87
N ALA A 352 26.76 26.62 17.58
CA ALA A 352 27.44 27.80 18.11
C ALA A 352 28.55 27.44 19.11
N ALA A 353 28.36 26.37 19.88
CA ALA A 353 29.32 25.86 20.85
C ALA A 353 30.43 24.99 20.23
N GLY A 354 30.35 24.69 18.92
CA GLY A 354 31.32 23.85 18.21
C GLY A 354 31.17 22.34 18.46
N ASP A 355 30.09 21.88 19.11
CA ASP A 355 29.81 20.46 19.34
C ASP A 355 29.33 19.75 18.06
N LEU A 356 28.81 20.52 17.09
CA LEU A 356 28.39 20.10 15.76
C LEU A 356 28.81 21.14 14.70
N GLU A 357 29.18 20.68 13.50
CA GLU A 357 29.41 21.59 12.36
C GLU A 357 28.11 22.19 11.83
N GLN A 358 27.05 21.38 11.80
CA GLN A 358 25.69 21.76 11.45
C GLN A 358 24.72 20.76 12.09
N VAL A 359 23.47 21.17 12.31
CA VAL A 359 22.43 20.25 12.79
C VAL A 359 22.10 19.24 11.67
N PRO A 360 22.31 17.92 11.88
CA PRO A 360 21.94 16.92 10.88
C PRO A 360 20.43 16.94 10.62
N SER A 361 20.03 16.76 9.36
CA SER A 361 18.62 16.56 8.99
C SER A 361 18.28 15.06 8.84
N PRO A 362 17.05 14.62 9.13
CA PRO A 362 16.58 13.28 8.81
C PRO A 362 16.80 12.93 7.33
N ARG A 363 17.26 11.71 7.04
CA ARG A 363 17.45 11.22 5.67
C ARG A 363 16.27 10.34 5.27
N ILE A 364 15.08 10.93 5.27
CA ILE A 364 13.85 10.23 4.86
C ILE A 364 13.40 10.74 3.50
N GLY A 365 13.20 9.84 2.55
CA GLY A 365 12.56 10.18 1.28
C GLY A 365 13.50 10.81 0.25
N PHE A 366 12.89 11.52 -0.70
CA PHE A 366 13.61 12.22 -1.77
C PHE A 366 13.76 13.71 -1.43
N PRO A 367 14.95 14.31 -1.68
CA PRO A 367 15.15 15.74 -1.52
C PRO A 367 14.11 16.54 -2.32
N GLY A 368 13.51 17.56 -1.71
CA GLY A 368 12.51 18.44 -2.34
C GLY A 368 11.06 17.97 -2.23
N PHE A 369 10.78 16.76 -1.75
CA PHE A 369 9.41 16.31 -1.44
C PHE A 369 9.00 16.61 -0.01
N SER A 370 9.94 16.57 0.93
CA SER A 370 9.72 17.01 2.30
C SER A 370 11.03 17.49 2.92
N GLU A 371 11.03 18.72 3.42
CA GLU A 371 12.11 19.22 4.29
C GLU A 371 11.84 18.71 5.69
N GLN A 372 12.42 17.54 6.01
CA GLN A 372 12.32 16.95 7.34
C GLN A 372 13.38 17.58 8.24
N ALA A 373 13.00 17.87 9.47
CA ALA A 373 13.91 18.32 10.53
C ALA A 373 13.66 17.46 11.78
N PHE A 374 14.68 17.34 12.62
CA PHE A 374 14.46 16.81 13.97
C PHE A 374 13.69 17.85 14.79
N VAL A 375 12.68 17.39 15.52
CA VAL A 375 11.99 18.20 16.52
C VAL A 375 12.70 17.98 17.83
N TYR A 376 13.14 19.06 18.47
CA TYR A 376 13.85 19.01 19.75
C TYR A 376 13.09 19.84 20.78
N GLN A 377 12.90 19.28 21.97
CA GLN A 377 12.27 19.96 23.09
C GLN A 377 13.09 19.72 24.36
N ASN A 378 13.52 20.80 25.00
CA ASN A 378 14.25 20.78 26.26
C ASN A 378 13.28 20.75 27.46
N PHE A 379 13.58 19.96 28.48
CA PHE A 379 12.86 19.90 29.76
C PHE A 379 13.78 20.18 30.98
N GLY A 380 14.96 20.78 30.76
CA GLY A 380 15.96 21.04 31.80
C GLY A 380 16.96 19.90 31.88
N ASP A 381 16.64 18.89 32.71
CA ASP A 381 17.52 17.73 32.95
C ASP A 381 17.25 16.56 32.00
N SER A 382 16.27 16.70 31.10
CA SER A 382 15.95 15.74 30.04
C SER A 382 15.53 16.47 28.76
N TYR A 383 15.41 15.73 27.66
CA TYR A 383 14.98 16.29 26.38
C TYR A 383 14.20 15.28 25.55
N LEU A 384 13.49 15.75 24.55
CA LEU A 384 12.84 14.95 23.54
C LEU A 384 13.45 15.25 22.17
N LEU A 385 13.88 14.22 21.44
CA LEU A 385 14.34 14.34 20.07
C LEU A 385 13.49 13.47 19.15
N GLU A 386 12.75 14.07 18.22
CA GLU A 386 11.80 13.37 17.36
C GLU A 386 12.09 13.54 15.87
N PHE A 387 11.67 12.55 15.08
CA PHE A 387 11.58 12.67 13.62
C PHE A 387 10.41 11.85 13.07
N SER A 388 9.86 12.29 11.95
CA SER A 388 8.86 11.52 11.20
C SER A 388 9.55 10.52 10.27
N ALA A 389 9.12 9.26 10.33
CA ALA A 389 9.58 8.18 9.46
C ALA A 389 8.54 7.90 8.34
N PRO A 390 8.88 7.08 7.31
CA PRO A 390 7.89 6.59 6.36
C PRO A 390 6.73 5.91 7.09
N ARG A 391 5.50 5.97 6.54
CA ARG A 391 4.25 5.52 7.18
C ARG A 391 3.75 6.45 8.33
N TRP A 392 2.97 5.91 9.27
CA TRP A 392 2.47 6.60 10.49
C TRP A 392 3.43 6.43 11.68
N ILE A 393 4.73 6.60 11.47
CA ILE A 393 5.73 6.36 12.52
C ILE A 393 6.38 7.69 12.90
N GLN A 394 6.17 8.12 14.13
CA GLN A 394 6.92 9.19 14.77
C GLN A 394 7.88 8.53 15.75
N CYS A 395 9.18 8.70 15.54
CA CYS A 395 10.21 8.22 16.44
C CYS A 395 10.59 9.33 17.40
N ALA A 396 10.65 9.02 18.68
CA ALA A 396 11.16 9.93 19.70
C ALA A 396 12.24 9.23 20.53
N TYR A 397 13.28 9.97 20.90
CA TYR A 397 14.27 9.56 21.88
C TYR A 397 14.08 10.36 23.15
N ASN A 398 14.08 9.66 24.28
CA ASN A 398 14.12 10.22 25.62
C ASN A 398 15.42 9.73 26.30
N PRO A 399 16.32 10.61 26.76
CA PRO A 399 17.49 10.20 27.52
C PRO A 399 17.06 9.47 28.81
N PRO A 400 17.96 8.68 29.42
CA PRO A 400 17.66 8.07 30.70
C PRO A 400 17.41 9.18 31.72
N TYR A 401 16.41 8.98 32.59
CA TYR A 401 16.27 9.83 33.78
C TYR A 401 17.41 9.47 34.71
N ASP A 402 18.14 10.47 35.22
CA ASP A 402 18.95 10.24 36.40
C ASP A 402 17.95 9.91 37.51
N GLU A 403 17.86 8.63 37.89
CA GLU A 403 17.19 8.25 39.13
C GLU A 403 17.87 9.06 40.22
N TYR A 404 17.15 10.02 40.80
CA TYR A 404 17.59 10.63 42.04
C TYR A 404 17.86 9.47 43.00
N GLU A 405 19.11 9.32 43.44
CA GLU A 405 19.50 8.39 44.50
C GLU A 405 18.60 8.63 45.72
N GLY A 406 17.50 7.88 45.83
CA GLY A 406 16.53 8.12 46.88
C GLY A 406 15.12 7.64 46.57
N GLU A 407 14.96 6.37 46.21
CA GLU A 407 13.90 5.47 46.71
C GLU A 407 14.03 4.13 45.97
N GLU A 408 14.59 3.13 46.65
CA GLU A 408 14.51 1.74 46.18
C GLU A 408 13.03 1.36 46.04
N PRO A 409 12.55 0.93 44.86
CA PRO A 409 11.24 0.33 44.77
C PRO A 409 11.35 -1.08 45.36
N GLU A 410 10.96 -1.22 46.64
CA GLU A 410 10.52 -2.51 47.15
C GLU A 410 9.36 -3.00 46.26
N ASP A 411 9.48 -4.22 45.74
CA ASP A 411 8.49 -5.00 45.00
C ASP A 411 8.39 -4.76 43.48
N ALA A 412 9.38 -5.29 42.74
CA ALA A 412 9.24 -5.63 41.33
C ALA A 412 9.58 -7.12 41.09
N GLU A 413 8.69 -8.02 41.53
CA GLU A 413 8.66 -9.39 41.02
C GLU A 413 7.88 -9.45 39.70
N ASP A 414 8.51 -10.06 38.70
CA ASP A 414 7.95 -10.58 37.44
C ASP A 414 7.33 -9.59 36.44
N VAL A 415 8.19 -8.97 35.61
CA VAL A 415 7.85 -8.66 34.21
C VAL A 415 8.84 -9.38 33.30
N SER A 416 8.31 -10.33 32.55
CA SER A 416 9.03 -11.21 31.64
C SER A 416 9.81 -10.45 30.57
N ASP A 417 11.08 -10.85 30.45
CA ASP A 417 12.07 -10.56 29.43
C ASP A 417 11.57 -10.88 28.02
N ASP A 418 11.15 -9.85 27.27
CA ASP A 418 11.15 -9.84 25.81
C ASP A 418 11.09 -8.37 25.31
N GLY A 419 12.26 -7.70 25.27
CA GLY A 419 12.52 -6.60 24.33
C GLY A 419 12.43 -5.15 24.82
N ALA A 420 12.37 -4.88 26.12
CA ALA A 420 12.59 -3.54 26.66
C ALA A 420 14.05 -3.41 27.12
N GLY A 421 14.80 -2.48 26.54
CA GLY A 421 16.11 -2.10 27.06
C GLY A 421 16.00 -1.76 28.55
N ALA A 422 17.00 -2.21 29.32
CA ALA A 422 17.10 -1.98 30.75
C ALA A 422 16.74 -0.54 31.13
N ALA A 423 15.88 -0.38 32.13
CA ALA A 423 15.64 0.89 32.81
C ALA A 423 17.01 1.44 33.27
N GLY A 424 17.54 2.44 32.54
CA GLY A 424 18.87 2.99 32.77
C GLY A 424 19.61 3.43 31.50
N GLU A 425 19.24 2.91 30.32
CA GLU A 425 19.77 3.39 29.03
C GLU A 425 18.69 4.17 28.27
N GLY A 426 19.03 5.30 27.65
CA GLY A 426 18.06 6.16 26.96
C GLY A 426 17.16 5.39 25.99
N ALA A 427 15.86 5.70 26.01
CA ALA A 427 14.85 4.90 25.36
C ALA A 427 14.33 5.57 24.08
N TRP A 428 14.37 4.82 22.98
CA TRP A 428 13.61 5.15 21.79
C TRP A 428 12.16 4.68 21.95
N SER A 429 11.20 5.57 21.68
CA SER A 429 9.77 5.22 21.59
C SER A 429 9.42 4.38 20.36
N CYS A 430 10.39 4.18 19.46
CA CYS A 430 10.25 3.35 18.28
C CYS A 430 11.28 2.22 18.28
N PRO A 431 10.90 1.01 17.79
CA PRO A 431 11.79 -0.13 17.74
C PRO A 431 13.05 0.16 16.92
N SER A 432 14.07 -0.69 17.05
CA SER A 432 15.27 -0.62 16.21
C SER A 432 15.00 -0.85 14.72
N LYS A 433 13.79 -1.30 14.41
CA LYS A 433 13.23 -1.50 13.09
C LYS A 433 11.89 -0.72 13.02
N PRO A 434 11.39 -0.39 11.81
CA PRO A 434 10.10 0.30 11.69
C PRO A 434 8.99 -0.51 12.38
N PRO A 435 8.18 0.08 13.28
CA PRO A 435 7.16 -0.65 14.03
C PRO A 435 6.10 -1.27 13.12
N GLU A 436 5.61 -2.42 13.58
CA GLU A 436 4.38 -3.03 13.12
C GLU A 436 3.23 -2.06 13.43
N LEU A 437 2.39 -1.76 12.45
CA LEU A 437 1.11 -1.16 12.79
C LEU A 437 0.29 -2.33 13.35
N TRP A 438 -0.14 -2.18 14.60
CA TRP A 438 -0.95 -3.10 15.44
C TRP A 438 -0.33 -4.45 15.83
#